data_AF-A0A7W8E492-F1
#
_entry.id   AF-A0A7W8E492-F1
#
_cell.length_a   1.000
_cell.length_b   1.000
_cell.length_c   1.000
_cell.angle_alpha   90.00
_cell.angle_beta   90.00
_cell.angle_gamma   90.00
#
_symmetry.space_group_name_H-M   'P 1'
#
loop_
_entity.id
_entity.type
_entity.pdbx_description
1 polymer ?
#
loop_
_entity_poly.entity_id
_entity_poly.type
_entity_poly.pdbx_seq_one_letter_code
_entity_poly.pdbx_strand_id
1 'polypeptide(L)'
;MPLHLAAPFRRLAAHRQVLTLAAVTAVLLAVAPTASARTIPRHKHPRIHAVRNILLNVGLPGIGLLLDDDDVPAEDGQKYELKLVRQGGEIIDVVYRVGDTYIPDALNQLSEFLHDTHNEEVKDYDPRTFDVLHTMLAKLGRSTSAIEILSAYRTQETNDALRASGTTNAAEHSQHIEAKAIDIRVPGVPAAQLRDAALSLNAGGVGYYPKSQFIHVDTGPVREWTFAPHKVRARSKARAKHSRHRRA
;
A
#
# COMPACT_ATOMS: atom_id res chain seq x y z
N MET A 1 -47.85 67.75 -4.77
CA MET A 1 -48.61 67.95 -3.52
C MET A 1 -48.48 66.69 -2.66
N PRO A 2 -47.85 66.75 -1.49
CA PRO A 2 -47.89 65.68 -0.50
C PRO A 2 -48.94 66.00 0.59
N LEU A 3 -49.73 65.00 0.99
CA LEU A 3 -50.61 65.02 2.16
C LEU A 3 -50.24 63.76 2.98
N HIS A 4 -49.73 63.93 4.20
CA HIS A 4 -50.41 63.70 5.49
C HIS A 4 -50.77 62.21 5.73
N LEU A 5 -50.60 61.58 6.89
CA LEU A 5 -50.60 62.06 8.27
C LEU A 5 -50.04 60.95 9.20
N ALA A 6 -49.58 61.34 10.38
CA ALA A 6 -49.02 60.51 11.43
C ALA A 6 -50.06 59.89 12.39
N ALA A 7 -49.56 58.99 13.26
CA ALA A 7 -49.98 58.67 14.64
C ALA A 7 -50.98 57.48 14.84
N PRO A 8 -51.25 57.02 16.09
CA PRO A 8 -50.32 56.61 17.18
C PRO A 8 -50.74 55.31 17.94
N PHE A 9 -49.83 54.84 18.84
CA PHE A 9 -50.02 54.15 20.14
C PHE A 9 -51.34 53.39 20.48
N ARG A 10 -51.21 52.15 20.99
CA ARG A 10 -51.46 51.80 22.42
C ARG A 10 -51.22 50.31 22.75
N ARG A 11 -50.59 50.08 23.91
CA ARG A 11 -50.49 48.80 24.67
C ARG A 11 -51.83 48.43 25.32
N LEU A 12 -52.05 47.13 25.55
CA LEU A 12 -52.68 46.48 26.72
C LEU A 12 -52.40 44.96 26.58
N ALA A 13 -51.55 44.34 27.42
CA ALA A 13 -51.82 43.74 28.72
C ALA A 13 -52.46 42.32 28.67
N ALA A 14 -51.61 41.33 28.97
CA ALA A 14 -51.79 40.11 29.77
C ALA A 14 -53.14 39.33 29.76
N HIS A 15 -53.06 38.01 29.49
CA HIS A 15 -53.27 37.00 30.53
C HIS A 15 -52.94 35.55 30.09
N ARG A 16 -52.07 34.91 30.91
CA ARG A 16 -51.95 33.48 31.30
C ARG A 16 -52.58 32.39 30.41
N GLN A 17 -51.77 31.40 30.05
CA GLN A 17 -52.09 29.99 30.31
C GLN A 17 -50.81 29.17 30.55
N VAL A 18 -50.87 28.39 31.62
CA VAL A 18 -49.87 27.46 32.13
C VAL A 18 -49.92 26.19 31.29
N LEU A 19 -48.78 25.64 30.87
CA LEU A 19 -48.64 24.24 30.52
C LEU A 19 -47.18 23.79 30.68
N THR A 20 -46.95 23.06 31.76
CA THR A 20 -45.81 22.18 31.99
C THR A 20 -45.82 21.00 31.01
N LEU A 21 -44.70 20.74 30.34
CA LEU A 21 -44.39 19.46 29.66
C LEU A 21 -42.87 19.32 29.60
N ALA A 22 -42.26 18.60 30.55
CA ALA A 22 -41.92 17.17 30.51
C ALA A 22 -40.73 16.85 29.56
N ALA A 23 -39.64 16.43 30.20
CA ALA A 23 -38.61 15.48 29.77
C ALA A 23 -37.97 15.65 28.37
N VAL A 24 -36.77 16.25 28.35
CA VAL A 24 -35.77 16.01 27.31
C VAL A 24 -35.16 14.64 27.58
N THR A 25 -35.57 13.62 26.82
CA THR A 25 -34.85 12.33 26.76
C THR A 25 -34.08 12.30 25.44
N ALA A 26 -32.75 12.33 25.52
CA ALA A 26 -31.88 12.19 24.38
C ALA A 26 -31.95 10.74 23.87
N VAL A 27 -32.53 10.54 22.68
CA VAL A 27 -32.39 9.30 21.92
C VAL A 27 -31.17 9.47 21.02
N LEU A 28 -30.02 9.01 21.49
CA LEU A 28 -28.84 8.83 20.66
C LEU A 28 -28.92 7.40 20.07
N LEU A 29 -29.45 7.27 18.85
CA LEU A 29 -29.30 6.03 18.09
C LEU A 29 -27.84 5.96 17.60
N ALA A 30 -26.99 5.28 18.36
CA ALA A 30 -25.70 4.82 17.88
C ALA A 30 -25.93 3.58 17.00
N VAL A 31 -26.02 3.78 15.68
CA VAL A 31 -25.85 2.67 14.73
C VAL A 31 -24.35 2.42 14.64
N ALA A 32 -23.85 1.45 15.42
CA ALA A 32 -22.51 0.94 15.21
C ALA A 32 -22.49 0.13 13.91
N PRO A 33 -21.53 0.35 13.00
CA PRO A 33 -21.28 -0.59 11.92
C PRO A 33 -20.76 -1.88 12.57
N THR A 34 -21.49 -2.97 12.39
CA THR A 34 -20.98 -4.31 12.68
C THR A 34 -19.92 -4.63 11.62
N ALA A 35 -18.68 -4.22 11.88
CA ALA A 35 -17.53 -4.74 11.15
C ALA A 35 -17.46 -6.24 11.45
N SER A 36 -17.87 -7.05 10.46
CA SER A 36 -17.60 -8.48 10.48
C SER A 36 -16.09 -8.63 10.42
N ALA A 37 -15.47 -8.92 11.57
CA ALA A 37 -14.06 -9.24 11.64
C ALA A 37 -13.83 -10.51 10.83
N ARG A 38 -13.40 -10.33 9.58
CA ARG A 38 -13.05 -11.42 8.67
C ARG A 38 -11.82 -12.11 9.27
N THR A 39 -11.98 -13.33 9.76
CA THR A 39 -10.88 -14.11 10.33
C THR A 39 -9.89 -14.43 9.22
N ILE A 40 -8.77 -13.70 9.16
CA ILE A 40 -7.68 -14.00 8.23
C ILE A 40 -7.01 -15.29 8.70
N PRO A 41 -6.89 -16.33 7.85
CA PRO A 41 -6.16 -17.54 8.22
C PRO A 41 -4.71 -17.17 8.56
N ARG A 42 -4.26 -17.53 9.77
CA ARG A 42 -2.88 -17.29 10.24
C ARG A 42 -1.89 -18.00 9.31
N HIS A 43 -1.30 -17.26 8.37
CA HIS A 43 -0.23 -17.77 7.54
C HIS A 43 1.08 -17.72 8.32
N LYS A 44 1.70 -18.89 8.56
CA LYS A 44 3.09 -18.93 9.03
C LYS A 44 3.99 -18.51 7.89
N HIS A 45 5.00 -17.70 8.17
CA HIS A 45 5.96 -17.26 7.16
C HIS A 45 6.60 -18.50 6.49
N PRO A 46 6.47 -18.71 5.16
CA PRO A 46 7.19 -19.78 4.49
C PRO A 46 8.67 -19.40 4.56
N ARG A 47 9.49 -20.19 5.28
CA ARG A 47 10.91 -19.91 5.51
C ARG A 47 11.63 -19.57 4.20
N ILE A 48 11.73 -18.28 3.89
CA ILE A 48 12.66 -17.76 2.89
C ILE A 48 14.04 -18.04 3.48
N HIS A 49 14.79 -18.93 2.85
CA HIS A 49 16.12 -19.33 3.29
C HIS A 49 17.09 -18.13 3.22
N ALA A 50 17.06 -17.28 4.24
CA ALA A 50 18.23 -16.50 4.61
C ALA A 50 19.25 -17.49 5.18
N VAL A 51 20.40 -17.60 4.52
CA VAL A 51 21.52 -18.45 4.94
C VAL A 51 21.82 -18.16 6.42
N ARG A 52 21.55 -19.15 7.28
CA ARG A 52 21.75 -19.08 8.73
C ARG A 52 23.04 -19.81 9.09
N ASN A 53 24.04 -19.08 9.56
CA ASN A 53 25.15 -19.68 10.30
C ASN A 53 24.61 -20.15 11.67
N ILE A 54 24.81 -21.43 11.96
CA ILE A 54 24.35 -22.14 13.14
C ILE A 54 25.30 -21.90 14.31
N LEU A 55 24.77 -21.58 15.49
CA LEU A 55 25.40 -21.95 16.76
C LEU A 55 24.40 -22.80 17.55
N LEU A 56 24.81 -24.04 17.84
CA LEU A 56 24.08 -25.03 18.63
C LEU A 56 24.29 -24.73 20.12
N ASN A 57 23.22 -24.82 20.92
CA ASN A 57 23.36 -25.11 22.34
C ASN A 57 22.37 -26.20 22.76
N VAL A 58 22.92 -27.19 23.47
CA VAL A 58 22.32 -28.45 23.91
C VAL A 58 21.70 -28.26 25.30
N GLY A 59 20.51 -28.83 25.55
CA GLY A 59 19.93 -28.95 26.90
C GLY A 59 18.63 -29.78 26.91
N LEU A 60 18.61 -30.85 27.71
CA LEU A 60 17.64 -31.96 27.80
C LEU A 60 16.37 -31.63 28.65
N PRO A 61 15.36 -32.53 28.73
CA PRO A 61 13.94 -32.22 28.80
C PRO A 61 13.34 -32.24 30.22
N GLY A 62 12.24 -31.51 30.40
CA GLY A 62 11.35 -31.62 31.56
C GLY A 62 9.89 -31.55 31.12
N ILE A 63 9.15 -32.63 31.38
CA ILE A 63 7.70 -32.76 31.20
C ILE A 63 6.99 -31.96 32.30
N GLY A 64 6.09 -31.06 31.92
CA GLY A 64 5.19 -30.33 32.81
C GLY A 64 3.85 -30.09 32.13
N LEU A 65 2.77 -30.47 32.81
CA LEU A 65 1.38 -30.49 32.40
C LEU A 65 0.68 -29.15 32.73
N LEU A 66 -0.34 -28.78 31.94
CA LEU A 66 -1.35 -27.70 32.09
C LEU A 66 -0.93 -26.28 31.68
N LEU A 67 -1.64 -25.69 30.70
CA LEU A 67 -2.72 -24.70 30.84
C LEU A 67 -3.26 -24.35 29.43
N ASP A 68 -4.51 -23.92 29.32
CA ASP A 68 -5.11 -23.44 28.09
C ASP A 68 -4.37 -22.18 27.59
N ASP A 69 -3.60 -22.31 26.50
CA ASP A 69 -2.76 -21.26 25.91
C ASP A 69 -3.59 -20.27 25.06
N ASP A 70 -4.29 -19.34 25.73
CA ASP A 70 -4.67 -18.07 25.10
C ASP A 70 -3.51 -17.06 25.23
N ASP A 71 -2.89 -16.79 24.07
CA ASP A 71 -2.37 -15.50 23.61
C ASP A 71 -1.35 -14.74 24.49
N VAL A 72 -0.10 -15.23 24.49
CA VAL A 72 1.07 -14.39 24.79
C VAL A 72 1.81 -14.11 23.47
N PRO A 73 1.98 -12.85 23.03
CA PRO A 73 2.85 -12.54 21.90
C PRO A 73 4.25 -13.07 22.19
N ALA A 74 4.91 -13.63 21.18
CA ALA A 74 6.30 -14.04 21.30
C ALA A 74 7.19 -12.80 21.52
N GLU A 75 7.31 -12.34 22.77
CA GLU A 75 8.11 -11.17 23.18
C GLU A 75 9.61 -11.37 22.92
N ASP A 76 10.06 -12.61 22.66
CA ASP A 76 11.47 -12.99 22.47
C ASP A 76 11.87 -13.25 20.99
N GLY A 77 11.09 -12.72 20.04
CA GLY A 77 11.35 -12.92 18.60
C GLY A 77 12.01 -11.72 17.91
N GLN A 78 12.82 -11.99 16.86
CA GLN A 78 13.30 -10.94 15.95
C GLN A 78 12.10 -10.15 15.40
N LYS A 79 12.11 -8.83 15.60
CA LYS A 79 11.09 -7.91 15.07
C LYS A 79 11.40 -7.53 13.63
N TYR A 80 10.37 -7.50 12.80
CA TYR A 80 10.43 -7.08 11.40
C TYR A 80 9.54 -5.86 11.23
N GLU A 81 10.17 -4.72 10.97
CA GLU A 81 9.54 -3.41 10.85
C GLU A 81 9.60 -2.87 9.43
N LEU A 82 8.64 -2.01 9.09
CA LEU A 82 8.61 -1.25 7.84
C LEU A 82 8.16 0.18 8.11
N LYS A 83 8.88 1.12 7.51
CA LYS A 83 8.53 2.53 7.43
C LYS A 83 8.16 2.88 5.99
N LEU A 84 6.89 3.15 5.73
CA LEU A 84 6.39 3.47 4.40
C LEU A 84 5.89 4.91 4.34
N VAL A 85 6.12 5.57 3.21
CA VAL A 85 5.72 6.95 2.94
C VAL A 85 4.92 6.98 1.65
N ARG A 86 3.68 7.45 1.71
CA ARG A 86 2.84 7.63 0.52
C ARG A 86 3.16 8.93 -0.21
N GLN A 87 2.81 8.97 -1.49
CA GLN A 87 2.69 10.23 -2.20
C GLN A 87 1.62 11.09 -1.50
N GLY A 88 2.00 12.27 -1.02
CA GLY A 88 1.15 13.12 -0.17
C GLY A 88 1.66 13.27 1.27
N GLY A 89 2.64 12.46 1.69
CA GLY A 89 3.36 12.64 2.96
C GLY A 89 2.78 11.88 4.15
N GLU A 90 1.76 11.03 3.94
CA GLU A 90 1.30 10.09 4.95
C GLU A 90 2.39 9.04 5.23
N ILE A 91 2.60 8.70 6.51
CA ILE A 91 3.67 7.81 6.95
C ILE A 91 3.07 6.75 7.87
N ILE A 92 3.48 5.50 7.68
CA ILE A 92 3.26 4.40 8.62
C ILE A 92 4.61 3.82 9.05
N ASP A 93 4.74 3.47 10.32
CA ASP A 93 5.89 2.78 10.90
C ASP A 93 5.36 1.64 11.77
N VAL A 94 5.55 0.39 11.32
CA VAL A 94 4.86 -0.76 11.92
C VAL A 94 5.74 -2.00 11.97
N VAL A 95 5.68 -2.71 13.09
CA VAL A 95 6.21 -4.06 13.22
C VAL A 95 5.13 -5.03 12.73
N TYR A 96 5.37 -5.69 11.60
CA TYR A 96 4.37 -6.55 10.96
C TYR A 96 4.60 -8.05 11.22
N ARG A 97 5.79 -8.42 11.69
CA ARG A 97 6.14 -9.81 11.99
C ARG A 97 7.11 -9.89 13.17
N VAL A 98 6.93 -10.92 13.99
CA VAL A 98 7.83 -11.27 15.08
C VAL A 98 8.20 -12.75 14.96
N GLY A 99 9.48 -13.05 14.78
CA GLY A 99 9.95 -14.39 14.44
C GLY A 99 9.26 -14.91 13.17
N ASP A 100 8.64 -16.09 13.25
CA ASP A 100 7.94 -16.73 12.12
C ASP A 100 6.43 -16.37 12.03
N THR A 101 5.95 -15.41 12.86
CA THR A 101 4.53 -15.09 13.03
C THR A 101 4.21 -13.66 12.59
N TYR A 102 3.34 -13.51 11.57
CA TYR A 102 2.79 -12.20 11.21
C TYR A 102 1.78 -11.72 12.26
N ILE A 103 1.72 -10.40 12.45
CA ILE A 103 0.76 -9.73 13.33
C ILE A 103 -0.46 -9.32 12.47
N PRO A 104 -1.65 -9.92 12.64
CA PRO A 104 -2.81 -9.65 11.78
C PRO A 104 -3.19 -8.17 11.73
N ASP A 105 -3.23 -7.49 12.87
CA ASP A 105 -3.61 -6.07 12.92
C ASP A 105 -2.63 -5.16 12.19
N ALA A 106 -1.33 -5.52 12.19
CA ALA A 106 -0.32 -4.79 11.42
C ALA A 106 -0.47 -5.03 9.92
N LEU A 107 -0.84 -6.24 9.50
CA LEU A 107 -1.13 -6.53 8.08
C LEU A 107 -2.39 -5.80 7.60
N ASN A 108 -3.40 -5.66 8.45
CA ASN A 108 -4.59 -4.85 8.15
C ASN A 108 -4.22 -3.38 7.99
N GLN A 109 -3.46 -2.81 8.93
CA GLN A 109 -2.96 -1.43 8.84
C GLN A 109 -2.12 -1.21 7.58
N LEU A 110 -1.26 -2.15 7.20
CA LEU A 110 -0.49 -2.07 5.96
C LEU A 110 -1.39 -2.16 4.72
N SER A 111 -2.42 -3.01 4.73
CA SER A 111 -3.34 -3.16 3.60
C SER A 111 -4.20 -1.90 3.42
N GLU A 112 -4.71 -1.34 4.51
CA GLU A 112 -5.39 -0.03 4.53
C GLU A 112 -4.42 1.07 4.06
N PHE A 113 -3.20 1.11 4.58
CA PHE A 113 -2.16 2.02 4.12
C PHE A 113 -1.70 1.72 2.69
N LEU A 114 -2.12 0.66 2.01
CA LEU A 114 -1.71 0.37 0.62
C LEU A 114 -2.90 0.24 -0.35
N HIS A 115 -4.10 0.66 0.09
CA HIS A 115 -5.32 0.75 -0.68
C HIS A 115 -5.17 1.59 -1.96
N ASP A 116 -6.07 1.35 -2.92
CA ASP A 116 -6.13 2.13 -4.16
C ASP A 116 -6.81 3.48 -3.91
N THR A 117 -6.06 4.57 -3.93
CA THR A 117 -6.55 5.94 -3.67
C THR A 117 -7.50 6.49 -4.73
N HIS A 118 -7.63 5.84 -5.88
CA HIS A 118 -8.58 6.31 -6.90
C HIS A 118 -10.00 5.88 -6.57
N ASN A 119 -10.13 4.67 -6.01
CA ASN A 119 -11.40 4.01 -5.75
C ASN A 119 -11.65 3.75 -4.25
N GLU A 120 -10.71 4.16 -3.38
CA GLU A 120 -10.73 3.97 -1.92
C GLU A 120 -10.94 2.49 -1.52
N GLU A 121 -10.49 1.56 -2.36
CA GLU A 121 -10.69 0.13 -2.15
C GLU A 121 -9.48 -0.51 -1.48
N VAL A 122 -9.74 -1.24 -0.40
CA VAL A 122 -8.75 -2.01 0.37
C VAL A 122 -8.78 -3.47 -0.06
N LYS A 123 -7.61 -4.08 -0.22
CA LYS A 123 -7.45 -5.53 -0.44
C LYS A 123 -6.34 -6.06 0.45
N ASP A 124 -6.58 -7.24 1.03
CA ASP A 124 -5.59 -7.93 1.88
C ASP A 124 -4.29 -8.14 1.10
N TYR A 125 -3.21 -7.53 1.59
CA TYR A 125 -1.90 -7.64 0.96
C TYR A 125 -1.24 -8.98 1.25
N ASP A 126 -0.51 -9.51 0.27
CA ASP A 126 0.34 -10.68 0.50
C ASP A 126 1.50 -10.31 1.44
N PRO A 127 1.58 -10.89 2.66
CA PRO A 127 2.59 -10.52 3.64
C PRO A 127 4.03 -10.74 3.17
N ARG A 128 4.22 -11.67 2.22
CA ARG A 128 5.54 -11.94 1.63
C ARG A 128 6.10 -10.72 0.90
N THR A 129 5.23 -9.82 0.43
CA THR A 129 5.66 -8.57 -0.20
C THR A 129 6.41 -7.69 0.81
N PHE A 130 5.96 -7.68 2.07
CA PHE A 130 6.61 -6.96 3.16
C PHE A 130 7.95 -7.60 3.55
N ASP A 131 8.04 -8.93 3.51
CA ASP A 131 9.29 -9.65 3.75
C ASP A 131 10.34 -9.35 2.66
N VAL A 132 9.93 -9.22 1.40
CA VAL A 132 10.80 -8.79 0.29
C VAL A 132 11.35 -7.40 0.57
N LEU A 133 10.50 -6.44 0.93
CA LEU A 133 10.92 -5.06 1.23
C LEU A 133 11.91 -5.01 2.40
N HIS A 134 11.57 -5.66 3.52
CA HIS A 134 12.41 -5.66 4.71
C HIS A 134 13.76 -6.35 4.44
N THR A 135 13.74 -7.52 3.81
CA THR A 135 14.97 -8.29 3.53
C THR A 135 15.86 -7.54 2.53
N MET A 136 15.29 -6.91 1.51
CA MET A 136 16.02 -6.07 0.56
C MET A 136 16.75 -4.93 1.28
N LEU A 137 16.06 -4.19 2.15
CA LEU A 137 16.68 -3.12 2.94
C LEU A 137 17.76 -3.65 3.89
N ALA A 138 17.51 -4.78 4.57
CA ALA A 138 18.48 -5.39 5.47
C ALA A 138 19.78 -5.77 4.74
N LYS A 139 19.70 -6.32 3.52
CA LYS A 139 20.88 -6.63 2.69
C LYS A 139 21.69 -5.40 2.31
N LEU A 140 21.05 -4.23 2.22
CA LEU A 140 21.70 -2.96 1.93
C LEU A 140 22.21 -2.25 3.20
N GLY A 141 22.00 -2.82 4.40
CA GLY A 141 22.31 -2.18 5.67
C GLY A 141 21.41 -0.97 5.96
N ARG A 142 20.15 -1.01 5.48
CA ARG A 142 19.20 0.11 5.46
C ARG A 142 17.85 -0.24 6.09
N SER A 143 17.80 -1.19 7.01
CA SER A 143 16.55 -1.72 7.60
C SER A 143 15.61 -0.65 8.19
N THR A 144 16.14 0.49 8.64
CA THR A 144 15.38 1.60 9.24
C THR A 144 15.00 2.70 8.25
N SER A 145 15.37 2.56 6.97
CA SER A 145 15.11 3.58 5.95
C SER A 145 13.63 3.61 5.56
N ALA A 146 13.10 4.82 5.39
CA ALA A 146 11.76 5.01 4.86
C ALA A 146 11.68 4.60 3.38
N ILE A 147 10.64 3.86 3.03
CA ILE A 147 10.34 3.47 1.65
C ILE A 147 9.26 4.41 1.11
N GLU A 148 9.57 5.13 0.04
CA GLU A 148 8.59 5.91 -0.70
C GLU A 148 7.79 5.00 -1.62
N ILE A 149 6.48 4.97 -1.44
CA ILE A 149 5.53 4.19 -2.25
C ILE A 149 5.09 5.03 -3.44
N LEU A 150 5.36 4.53 -4.65
CA LEU A 150 4.90 5.16 -5.88
C LEU A 150 3.56 4.58 -6.33
N SER A 151 3.38 3.28 -6.12
CA SER A 151 2.13 2.59 -6.43
C SER A 151 2.06 1.26 -5.68
N ALA A 152 0.86 0.90 -5.22
CA ALA A 152 0.60 -0.31 -4.44
C ALA A 152 -0.61 -1.07 -5.01
N TYR A 153 -1.61 -1.42 -4.21
CA TYR A 153 -2.82 -2.07 -4.74
C TYR A 153 -3.49 -1.17 -5.78
N ARG A 154 -4.04 -1.79 -6.82
CA ARG A 154 -4.84 -1.13 -7.86
C ARG A 154 -6.09 -1.96 -8.09
N THR A 155 -7.25 -1.32 -8.09
CA THR A 155 -8.46 -1.94 -8.63
C THR A 155 -8.29 -2.22 -10.13
N GLN A 156 -9.13 -3.09 -10.67
CA GLN A 156 -9.13 -3.39 -12.11
C GLN A 156 -9.35 -2.12 -12.94
N GLU A 157 -10.28 -1.26 -12.51
CA GLU A 157 -10.58 0.02 -13.16
C GLU A 157 -9.36 0.95 -13.22
N THR A 158 -8.67 1.17 -12.08
CA THR A 158 -7.45 1.97 -12.04
C THR A 158 -6.37 1.41 -12.95
N ASN A 159 -6.20 0.08 -12.95
CA ASN A 159 -5.21 -0.57 -13.81
C ASN A 159 -5.55 -0.37 -15.30
N ASP A 160 -6.81 -0.51 -15.70
CA ASP A 160 -7.24 -0.32 -17.08
C ASP A 160 -7.14 1.15 -17.53
N ALA A 161 -7.41 2.11 -16.64
CA ALA A 161 -7.17 3.52 -16.89
C ALA A 161 -5.67 3.81 -17.16
N LEU A 162 -4.77 3.23 -16.36
CA LEU A 162 -3.31 3.36 -16.56
C LEU A 162 -2.85 2.74 -17.87
N ARG A 163 -3.44 1.60 -18.26
CA ARG A 163 -3.19 0.96 -19.56
C ARG A 163 -3.64 1.83 -20.72
N ALA A 164 -4.85 2.38 -20.62
CA ALA A 164 -5.43 3.25 -21.65
C ALA A 164 -4.66 4.57 -21.82
N SER A 165 -3.99 5.06 -20.76
CA SER A 165 -3.22 6.31 -20.80
C SER A 165 -2.07 6.31 -21.83
N GLY A 166 -1.55 5.12 -22.18
CA GLY A 166 -0.35 4.99 -23.03
C GLY A 166 0.95 5.53 -22.41
N THR A 167 0.92 5.96 -21.14
CA THR A 167 2.09 6.50 -20.42
C THR A 167 2.76 5.47 -19.52
N THR A 168 2.13 4.30 -19.34
CA THR A 168 2.61 3.21 -18.49
C THR A 168 2.66 1.90 -19.28
N ASN A 169 3.45 0.93 -18.80
CA ASN A 169 3.41 -0.47 -19.28
C ASN A 169 2.63 -1.34 -18.28
N ALA A 170 1.51 -0.83 -17.74
CA ALA A 170 0.65 -1.62 -16.87
C ALA A 170 0.19 -2.90 -17.62
N ALA A 171 0.33 -4.06 -16.97
CA ALA A 171 -0.13 -5.32 -17.52
C ALA A 171 -1.63 -5.50 -17.26
N GLU A 172 -2.32 -6.23 -18.13
CA GLU A 172 -3.75 -6.58 -17.92
C GLU A 172 -3.96 -7.40 -16.66
N HIS A 173 -3.11 -8.42 -16.44
CA HIS A 173 -3.08 -9.23 -15.24
C HIS A 173 -1.88 -8.83 -14.36
N SER A 174 -1.98 -7.64 -13.77
CA SER A 174 -0.93 -7.06 -12.95
C SER A 174 -0.90 -7.66 -11.54
N GLN A 175 0.30 -7.90 -10.99
CA GLN A 175 0.47 -8.28 -9.58
C GLN A 175 0.01 -7.16 -8.61
N HIS A 176 -0.13 -5.91 -9.08
CA HIS A 176 -0.75 -4.83 -8.32
C HIS A 176 -2.24 -5.09 -8.05
N ILE A 177 -2.97 -5.69 -9.00
CA ILE A 177 -4.39 -6.06 -8.81
C ILE A 177 -4.53 -7.20 -7.81
N GLU A 178 -3.51 -8.03 -7.68
CA GLU A 178 -3.48 -9.14 -6.73
C GLU A 178 -3.00 -8.74 -5.33
N ALA A 179 -2.74 -7.44 -5.06
CA ALA A 179 -2.13 -6.96 -3.82
C ALA A 179 -0.83 -7.71 -3.47
N LYS A 180 -0.02 -7.95 -4.50
CA LYS A 180 1.24 -8.72 -4.46
C LYS A 180 2.44 -7.94 -4.97
N ALA A 181 2.28 -6.65 -5.26
CA ALA A 181 3.33 -5.84 -5.89
C ALA A 181 3.34 -4.39 -5.45
N ILE A 182 4.53 -3.82 -5.30
CA ILE A 182 4.73 -2.42 -4.93
C ILE A 182 5.83 -1.80 -5.80
N ASP A 183 5.55 -0.60 -6.29
CA ASP A 183 6.53 0.28 -6.94
C ASP A 183 7.13 1.22 -5.89
N ILE A 184 8.46 1.21 -5.72
CA ILE A 184 9.13 1.88 -4.60
C ILE A 184 10.36 2.71 -4.99
N ARG A 185 10.67 3.67 -4.12
CA ARG A 185 11.97 4.33 -3.97
C ARG A 185 12.43 4.28 -2.53
N VAL A 186 13.74 4.44 -2.32
CA VAL A 186 14.32 4.60 -0.98
C VAL A 186 15.27 5.80 -1.04
N PRO A 187 14.97 6.91 -0.35
CA PRO A 187 15.83 8.08 -0.36
C PRO A 187 17.27 7.76 0.00
N GLY A 188 18.20 8.25 -0.81
CA GLY A 188 19.64 7.99 -0.64
C GLY A 188 20.13 6.61 -1.11
N VAL A 189 19.27 5.77 -1.70
CA VAL A 189 19.65 4.49 -2.31
C VAL A 189 19.34 4.52 -3.82
N PRO A 190 20.34 4.36 -4.70
CA PRO A 190 20.09 4.28 -6.14
C PRO A 190 19.16 3.12 -6.51
N ALA A 191 18.22 3.34 -7.43
CA ALA A 191 17.28 2.30 -7.87
C ALA A 191 17.97 1.04 -8.43
N ALA A 192 19.17 1.18 -9.00
CA ALA A 192 19.97 0.04 -9.44
C ALA A 192 20.42 -0.86 -8.27
N GLN A 193 20.79 -0.28 -7.12
CA GLN A 193 21.17 -1.05 -5.93
C GLN A 193 19.94 -1.74 -5.32
N LEU A 194 18.79 -1.07 -5.30
CA LEU A 194 17.53 -1.68 -4.88
C LEU A 194 17.18 -2.89 -5.78
N ARG A 195 17.29 -2.72 -7.11
CA ARG A 195 17.07 -3.80 -8.08
C ARG A 195 17.98 -4.99 -7.79
N ASP A 196 19.29 -4.76 -7.65
CA ASP A 196 20.25 -5.85 -7.45
C ASP A 196 20.01 -6.58 -6.13
N ALA A 197 19.66 -5.85 -5.06
CA ALA A 197 19.25 -6.44 -3.79
C ALA A 197 17.97 -7.26 -3.94
N ALA A 198 16.92 -6.74 -4.59
CA ALA A 198 15.66 -7.45 -4.79
C ALA A 198 15.83 -8.72 -5.65
N LEU A 199 16.58 -8.64 -6.76
CA LEU A 199 16.89 -9.79 -7.62
C LEU A 199 17.60 -10.90 -6.86
N SER A 200 18.52 -10.54 -5.95
CA SER A 200 19.25 -11.52 -5.14
C SER A 200 18.37 -12.34 -4.19
N LEU A 201 17.13 -11.90 -3.92
CA LEU A 201 16.19 -12.62 -3.07
C LEU A 201 15.49 -13.77 -3.79
N ASN A 202 15.41 -13.72 -5.13
CA ASN A 202 14.69 -14.69 -5.94
C ASN A 202 13.24 -14.95 -5.45
N ALA A 203 12.59 -13.90 -4.92
CA ALA A 203 11.32 -13.99 -4.20
C ALA A 203 10.09 -13.63 -5.05
N GLY A 204 10.30 -13.21 -6.30
CA GLY A 204 9.26 -12.91 -7.28
C GLY A 204 9.77 -12.00 -8.39
N GLY A 205 8.88 -11.22 -9.01
CA GLY A 205 9.24 -10.34 -10.12
C GLY A 205 9.94 -9.05 -9.69
N VAL A 206 10.90 -8.60 -10.49
CA VAL A 206 11.60 -7.32 -10.29
C VAL A 206 11.63 -6.50 -11.59
N GLY A 207 11.02 -5.32 -11.55
CA GLY A 207 11.05 -4.35 -12.65
C GLY A 207 11.99 -3.18 -12.34
N TYR A 208 12.82 -2.77 -13.29
CA TYR A 208 13.73 -1.65 -13.14
C TYR A 208 13.39 -0.48 -14.07
N TYR A 209 13.22 0.71 -13.50
CA TYR A 209 12.84 1.92 -14.24
C TYR A 209 13.96 2.97 -14.15
N PRO A 210 15.02 2.88 -14.99
CA PRO A 210 16.20 3.75 -14.88
C PRO A 210 15.90 5.22 -15.12
N LYS A 211 14.94 5.56 -15.99
CA LYS A 211 14.60 6.98 -16.23
C LYS A 211 13.87 7.60 -15.05
N SER A 212 12.90 6.87 -14.50
CA SER A 212 12.08 7.32 -13.38
C SER A 212 12.69 6.99 -12.02
N GLN A 213 13.85 6.33 -11.98
CA GLN A 213 14.59 5.98 -10.75
C GLN A 213 13.71 5.31 -9.69
N PHE A 214 13.02 4.22 -10.04
CA PHE A 214 12.28 3.38 -9.09
C PHE A 214 12.39 1.91 -9.48
N ILE A 215 12.00 1.02 -8.57
CA ILE A 215 11.85 -0.41 -8.87
C ILE A 215 10.44 -0.89 -8.58
N HIS A 216 10.04 -1.92 -9.30
CA HIS A 216 8.87 -2.75 -9.00
C HIS A 216 9.35 -4.03 -8.33
N VAL A 217 8.68 -4.46 -7.27
CA VAL A 217 8.86 -5.79 -6.67
C VAL A 217 7.52 -6.47 -6.48
N ASP A 218 7.45 -7.76 -6.74
CA ASP A 218 6.26 -8.58 -6.50
C ASP A 218 6.59 -9.98 -5.98
N THR A 219 5.56 -10.72 -5.56
CA THR A 219 5.65 -12.09 -5.03
C THR A 219 5.02 -13.14 -5.97
N GLY A 220 4.89 -12.79 -7.25
CA GLY A 220 4.49 -13.71 -8.32
C GLY A 220 5.67 -14.56 -8.84
N PRO A 221 5.60 -15.09 -10.08
CA PRO A 221 6.70 -15.85 -10.68
C PRO A 221 7.99 -15.01 -10.77
N VAL A 222 9.14 -15.64 -10.51
CA VAL A 222 10.45 -15.01 -10.68
C VAL A 222 10.64 -14.57 -12.13
N ARG A 223 10.88 -13.27 -12.32
CA ARG A 223 11.14 -12.65 -13.62
C ARG A 223 11.79 -11.29 -13.42
N GLU A 224 12.51 -10.82 -14.43
CA GLU A 224 13.11 -9.50 -14.42
C GLU A 224 12.80 -8.74 -15.70
N TRP A 225 12.64 -7.43 -15.60
CA TRP A 225 12.51 -6.56 -16.76
C TRP A 225 13.10 -5.18 -16.49
N THR A 226 13.56 -4.52 -17.54
CA THR A 226 13.98 -3.12 -17.48
C THR A 226 13.12 -2.30 -18.44
N PHE A 227 12.49 -1.26 -17.92
CA PHE A 227 11.75 -0.30 -18.74
C PHE A 227 12.74 0.60 -19.49
N ALA A 228 13.12 0.19 -20.70
CA ALA A 228 13.81 1.04 -21.64
C ALA A 228 12.76 1.77 -22.52
N PRO A 229 12.88 3.09 -22.74
CA PRO A 229 11.99 3.77 -23.67
C PRO A 229 12.13 3.14 -25.06
N HIS A 230 11.01 2.98 -25.77
CA HIS A 230 11.01 2.58 -27.18
C HIS A 230 11.96 3.49 -27.96
N LYS A 231 13.03 2.94 -28.55
CA LYS A 231 13.79 3.65 -29.58
C LYS A 231 12.83 3.86 -30.75
N VAL A 232 12.40 5.09 -31.00
CA VAL A 232 11.73 5.44 -32.26
C VAL A 232 12.71 5.07 -33.37
N ARG A 233 12.42 4.01 -34.14
CA ARG A 233 13.19 3.72 -35.36
C ARG A 233 13.01 4.92 -36.27
N ALA A 234 14.07 5.70 -36.46
CA ALA A 234 14.08 6.76 -37.45
C ALA A 234 13.70 6.13 -38.80
N ARG A 235 12.52 6.47 -39.34
CA ARG A 235 12.14 6.12 -40.70
C ARG A 235 13.19 6.76 -41.62
N SER A 236 14.04 5.93 -42.24
CA SER A 236 14.97 6.38 -43.26
C SER A 236 14.17 6.96 -44.43
N LYS A 237 14.17 8.29 -44.58
CA LYS A 237 13.72 8.96 -45.81
C LYS A 237 14.75 8.68 -46.90
N ALA A 238 14.70 7.50 -47.51
CA ALA A 238 15.60 7.14 -48.60
C ALA A 238 14.86 6.40 -49.72
N ARG A 239 13.91 7.07 -50.40
CA ARG A 239 13.60 6.81 -51.81
C ARG A 239 12.66 7.87 -52.42
N ALA A 240 13.22 9.00 -52.82
CA ALA A 240 12.60 9.90 -53.79
C ALA A 240 13.67 10.78 -54.45
N LYS A 241 14.68 10.15 -55.06
CA LYS A 241 15.63 10.87 -55.92
C LYS A 241 16.23 9.95 -56.97
N HIS A 242 15.39 9.38 -57.84
CA HIS A 242 15.81 8.75 -59.10
C HIS A 242 14.63 8.70 -60.09
N SER A 243 14.22 9.86 -60.62
CA SER A 243 13.36 9.92 -61.82
C SER A 243 13.59 11.19 -62.65
N ARG A 244 14.82 11.70 -62.70
CA ARG A 244 15.19 12.78 -63.62
C ARG A 244 16.48 12.44 -64.34
N HIS A 245 16.42 11.48 -65.26
CA HIS A 245 17.30 11.41 -66.43
C HIS A 245 16.76 10.37 -67.42
N ARG A 246 15.77 10.77 -68.23
CA ARG A 246 15.57 10.32 -69.62
C ARG A 246 14.75 11.40 -70.34
N ARG A 247 15.46 12.43 -70.82
CA ARG A 247 15.04 13.20 -71.99
C ARG A 247 15.66 12.50 -73.19
N ALA A 248 14.82 12.09 -74.13
CA ALA A 248 15.10 12.05 -75.56
C ALA A 248 14.03 12.92 -76.20
#